data_AF-A0A7W1B6S5-F1
#
_entry.id   AF-A0A7W1B6S5-F1
#
_cell.length_a   1.000
_cell.length_b   1.000
_cell.length_c   1.000
_cell.angle_alpha   90.00
_cell.angle_beta   90.00
_cell.angle_gamma   90.00
#
_symmetry.space_group_name_H-M   'P 1'
#
loop_
_entity.id
_entity.type
_entity.pdbx_description
1 polymer ?
#
loop_
_entity_poly.entity_id
_entity_poly.type
_entity_poly.pdbx_seq_one_letter_code
_entity_poly.pdbx_strand_id
1 'polypeptide(L)'
;MRPRTLLLASGLAMALVACLSKPDRVAGVDAGRADAAGGVCDANRCGSKSGTCVGAVCVIRQGTDGRVECPDGELCRVECVGSDACKTGGVDCKKALGCEVICLGSNACQHGVDCADAPTCKVRCEGTSACQGDGESSVQCRHGSCDVTCEGSTATCQQGIQLDNGATCSSHCCDGACGSNTCPTNDATCP
;
A
#
# COMPACT_ATOMS: atom_id res chain seq x y z
N MET A 1 51.55 -33.08 -9.14
CA MET A 1 51.72 -34.54 -9.28
C MET A 1 50.46 -35.22 -8.76
N ARG A 2 49.88 -36.11 -9.59
CA ARG A 2 48.72 -37.03 -9.39
C ARG A 2 47.31 -36.39 -9.34
N PRO A 3 46.25 -37.09 -9.82
CA PRO A 3 46.03 -37.42 -11.24
C PRO A 3 44.59 -37.07 -11.73
N ARG A 4 44.43 -37.07 -13.06
CA ARG A 4 43.14 -37.10 -13.78
C ARG A 4 42.44 -38.45 -13.60
N THR A 5 41.11 -38.43 -13.45
CA THR A 5 40.25 -39.59 -13.79
C THR A 5 38.99 -39.09 -14.51
N LEU A 6 38.91 -39.39 -15.81
CA LEU A 6 37.68 -39.45 -16.60
C LEU A 6 36.95 -40.76 -16.24
N LEU A 7 35.62 -40.75 -16.19
CA LEU A 7 34.83 -41.93 -16.55
C LEU A 7 33.40 -41.54 -16.96
N LEU A 8 33.04 -42.02 -18.15
CA LEU A 8 31.75 -41.90 -18.81
C LEU A 8 30.68 -42.73 -18.10
N ALA A 9 29.41 -42.33 -18.21
CA ALA A 9 28.32 -43.30 -18.43
C ALA A 9 27.09 -42.60 -19.04
N SER A 10 26.90 -42.84 -20.33
CA SER A 10 25.60 -42.71 -21.00
C SER A 10 24.63 -43.72 -20.41
N GLY A 11 23.44 -43.26 -20.00
CA GLY A 11 22.32 -44.10 -19.60
C GLY A 11 21.04 -43.60 -20.23
N LEU A 12 20.74 -44.09 -21.44
CA LEU A 12 19.42 -44.07 -22.04
C LEU A 12 18.53 -45.04 -21.23
N ALA A 13 17.44 -44.56 -20.66
CA ALA A 13 16.35 -45.40 -20.19
C ALA A 13 15.02 -44.77 -20.60
N MET A 14 14.48 -45.25 -21.72
CA MET A 14 13.05 -45.26 -21.99
C MET A 14 12.38 -46.17 -20.95
N ALA A 15 11.36 -45.68 -20.25
CA ALA A 15 10.26 -46.54 -19.81
C ALA A 15 9.04 -45.74 -19.32
N LEU A 16 7.92 -46.11 -19.94
CA LEU A 16 6.56 -46.20 -19.40
C LEU A 16 5.79 -44.93 -19.05
N VAL A 17 4.97 -44.56 -20.03
CA VAL A 17 3.57 -44.15 -19.87
C VAL A 17 2.89 -44.89 -18.71
N ALA A 18 2.39 -44.12 -17.75
CA ALA A 18 1.25 -44.50 -16.91
C ALA A 18 0.26 -43.33 -16.90
N CYS A 19 -0.74 -43.41 -17.77
CA CYS A 19 -1.96 -42.62 -17.69
C CYS A 19 -2.75 -43.07 -16.45
N LEU A 20 -2.39 -42.58 -15.27
CA LEU A 20 -3.28 -42.66 -14.12
C LEU A 20 -4.35 -41.59 -14.26
N SER A 21 -5.51 -42.05 -14.70
CA SER A 21 -6.81 -41.41 -14.63
C SER A 21 -6.97 -40.70 -13.28
N LYS A 22 -6.92 -39.37 -13.30
CA LYS A 22 -7.33 -38.57 -12.15
C LYS A 22 -8.84 -38.83 -11.94
N PRO A 23 -9.27 -39.18 -10.72
CA PRO A 23 -10.69 -39.29 -10.42
C PRO A 23 -11.35 -37.95 -10.69
N ASP A 24 -12.54 -38.00 -11.29
CA ASP A 24 -13.45 -36.89 -11.52
C ASP A 24 -13.45 -35.97 -10.29
N ARG A 25 -12.83 -34.80 -10.43
CA ARG A 25 -13.09 -33.70 -9.51
C ARG A 25 -14.54 -33.36 -9.73
N VAL A 26 -15.36 -33.80 -8.78
CA VAL A 26 -16.70 -33.28 -8.54
C VAL A 26 -16.62 -31.78 -8.77
N ALA A 27 -17.40 -31.28 -9.73
CA ALA A 27 -17.69 -29.87 -9.85
C ALA A 27 -18.40 -29.44 -8.56
N GLY A 28 -17.63 -29.29 -7.50
CA GLY A 28 -17.98 -28.45 -6.37
C GLY A 28 -18.17 -27.10 -7.00
N VAL A 29 -19.43 -26.69 -7.08
CA VAL A 29 -19.87 -25.38 -7.47
C VAL A 29 -18.98 -24.42 -6.70
N ASP A 30 -17.98 -23.85 -7.38
CA ASP A 30 -17.25 -22.70 -6.89
C ASP A 30 -18.38 -21.70 -6.63
N ALA A 31 -18.67 -21.47 -5.35
CA ALA A 31 -19.37 -20.28 -4.95
C ALA A 31 -18.45 -19.16 -5.41
N GLY A 32 -18.65 -18.75 -6.67
CA GLY A 32 -17.89 -17.69 -7.30
C GLY A 32 -17.80 -16.61 -6.25
N ARG A 33 -16.57 -16.30 -5.84
CA ARG A 33 -16.31 -15.14 -4.99
C ARG A 33 -17.12 -14.04 -5.63
N ALA A 34 -18.14 -13.57 -4.91
CA ALA A 34 -19.01 -12.52 -5.39
C ALA A 34 -18.08 -11.39 -5.81
N ASP A 35 -17.92 -11.21 -7.11
CA ASP A 35 -17.12 -10.15 -7.67
C ASP A 35 -17.69 -8.86 -7.08
N ALA A 36 -16.84 -8.25 -6.27
CA ALA A 36 -17.17 -7.30 -5.24
C ALA A 36 -18.14 -6.24 -5.76
N ALA A 37 -19.39 -6.29 -5.28
CA ALA A 37 -20.16 -5.07 -5.15
C ALA A 37 -19.30 -4.14 -4.29
N GLY A 38 -18.78 -3.07 -4.89
CA GLY A 38 -17.96 -2.07 -4.20
C GLY A 38 -18.60 -1.77 -2.85
N GLY A 39 -17.87 -2.11 -1.78
CA GLY A 39 -18.43 -2.20 -0.44
C GLY A 39 -19.17 -0.93 -0.11
N VAL A 40 -20.48 -1.03 0.05
CA VAL A 40 -21.28 0.08 0.58
C VAL A 40 -20.68 0.43 1.93
N CYS A 41 -20.42 1.71 2.18
CA CYS A 41 -19.90 2.17 3.46
C CYS A 41 -20.86 1.78 4.59
N ASP A 42 -20.35 1.06 5.59
CA ASP A 42 -21.13 0.67 6.77
C ASP A 42 -21.01 1.77 7.81
N ALA A 43 -22.12 2.45 8.09
CA ALA A 43 -22.13 3.59 9.01
C ALA A 43 -21.65 3.24 10.43
N ASN A 44 -21.87 2.00 10.90
CA ASN A 44 -21.42 1.59 12.23
C ASN A 44 -19.91 1.34 12.25
N ARG A 45 -19.39 0.68 11.21
CA ARG A 45 -17.94 0.40 11.10
C ARG A 45 -17.17 1.68 10.86
N CYS A 46 -17.64 2.54 9.96
CA CYS A 46 -17.05 3.85 9.72
C CYS A 46 -17.13 4.75 10.98
N GLY A 47 -18.30 4.81 11.64
CA GLY A 47 -18.48 5.59 12.87
C GLY A 47 -17.60 5.11 14.03
N SER A 48 -17.32 3.80 14.11
CA SER A 48 -16.40 3.24 15.13
C SER A 48 -14.95 3.72 14.97
N LYS A 49 -14.59 4.22 13.79
CA LYS A 49 -13.28 4.83 13.47
C LYS A 49 -13.34 6.35 13.43
N SER A 50 -14.39 6.96 14.00
CA SER A 50 -14.65 8.41 13.98
C SER A 50 -14.89 8.98 12.57
N GLY A 51 -15.30 8.14 11.63
CA GLY A 51 -15.61 8.53 10.25
C GLY A 51 -17.09 8.79 10.02
N THR A 52 -17.40 9.31 8.82
CA THR A 52 -18.76 9.45 8.30
C THR A 52 -18.82 8.92 6.87
N CYS A 53 -19.84 8.13 6.55
CA CYS A 53 -20.05 7.66 5.19
C CYS A 53 -20.45 8.80 4.25
N VAL A 54 -19.68 9.01 3.18
CA VAL A 54 -20.01 9.90 2.07
C VAL A 54 -20.10 9.06 0.81
N GLY A 55 -21.32 8.68 0.43
CA GLY A 55 -21.54 7.67 -0.60
C GLY A 55 -21.03 6.30 -0.16
N ALA A 56 -20.15 5.68 -0.94
CA ALA A 56 -19.53 4.38 -0.64
C ALA A 56 -18.19 4.50 0.12
N VAL A 57 -17.77 5.71 0.51
CA VAL A 57 -16.47 5.95 1.15
C VAL A 57 -16.66 6.36 2.60
N CYS A 58 -15.92 5.72 3.51
CA CYS A 58 -15.78 6.17 4.89
C CYS A 58 -14.79 7.34 4.95
N VAL A 59 -15.26 8.53 5.32
CA VAL A 59 -14.42 9.73 5.42
C VAL A 59 -14.10 10.03 6.87
N ILE A 60 -12.82 10.00 7.23
CA ILE A 60 -12.31 10.35 8.56
C ILE A 60 -11.57 11.68 8.44
N ARG A 61 -12.01 12.69 9.21
CA ARG A 61 -11.37 14.01 9.26
C ARG A 61 -10.77 14.23 10.63
N GLN A 62 -9.48 14.50 10.69
CA GLN A 62 -8.75 14.68 11.94
C GLN A 62 -7.92 15.96 11.86
N GLY A 63 -8.19 16.90 12.76
CA GLY A 63 -7.46 18.17 12.84
C GLY A 63 -6.49 18.25 14.01
N THR A 64 -6.40 17.18 14.80
CA THR A 64 -5.56 17.10 15.99
C THR A 64 -4.62 15.91 15.89
N ASP A 65 -3.71 15.83 16.85
CA ASP A 65 -2.85 14.66 16.99
C ASP A 65 -3.66 13.38 17.28
N GLY A 66 -3.16 12.24 16.82
CA GLY A 66 -3.72 10.90 17.08
C GLY A 66 -3.69 9.97 15.88
N ARG A 67 -3.58 8.66 16.15
CA ARG A 67 -3.56 7.62 15.12
C ARG A 67 -4.93 7.49 14.44
N VAL A 68 -4.93 7.41 13.12
CA VAL A 68 -6.14 7.10 12.32
C VAL A 68 -6.06 5.70 11.75
N GLU A 69 -7.14 4.93 11.87
CA GLU A 69 -7.24 3.57 11.32
C GLU A 69 -8.51 3.45 10.48
N CYS A 70 -8.35 3.01 9.24
CA CYS A 70 -9.48 2.79 8.36
C CYS A 70 -10.27 1.53 8.75
N PRO A 71 -11.60 1.51 8.53
CA PRO A 71 -12.40 0.30 8.74
C PRO A 71 -12.02 -0.80 7.74
N ASP A 72 -11.98 -2.04 8.24
CA ASP A 72 -11.65 -3.22 7.43
C ASP A 72 -12.61 -3.36 6.24
N GLY A 73 -12.16 -3.79 5.07
CA GLY A 73 -13.05 -4.12 3.96
C GLY A 73 -13.88 -2.95 3.40
N GLU A 74 -13.50 -1.70 3.63
CA GLU A 74 -14.20 -0.51 3.13
C GLU A 74 -13.27 0.43 2.37
N LEU A 75 -13.85 1.27 1.49
CA LEU A 75 -13.12 2.40 0.90
C LEU A 75 -12.99 3.49 1.96
N CYS A 76 -11.77 3.97 2.20
CA CYS A 76 -11.47 4.92 3.25
C CYS A 76 -10.80 6.16 2.69
N ARG A 77 -11.26 7.34 3.11
CA ARG A 77 -10.60 8.63 2.87
C ARG A 77 -10.24 9.24 4.22
N VAL A 78 -8.97 9.57 4.42
CA VAL A 78 -8.45 10.21 5.63
C VAL A 78 -7.95 11.61 5.29
N GLU A 79 -8.49 12.62 5.97
CA GLU A 79 -8.08 14.02 5.85
C GLU A 79 -7.47 14.47 7.18
N CYS A 80 -6.13 14.50 7.23
CA CYS A 80 -5.34 14.99 8.37
C CYS A 80 -4.95 16.45 8.09
N VAL A 81 -5.74 17.40 8.58
CA VAL A 81 -5.59 18.83 8.22
C VAL A 81 -5.24 19.65 9.44
N GLY A 82 -4.06 20.27 9.42
CA GLY A 82 -3.54 21.11 10.49
C GLY A 82 -2.12 20.72 10.88
N SER A 83 -1.45 21.61 11.61
CA SER A 83 -0.15 21.29 12.18
C SER A 83 -0.28 20.12 13.15
N ASP A 84 0.59 19.14 13.02
CA ASP A 84 0.62 17.92 13.83
C ASP A 84 -0.65 17.02 13.73
N ALA A 85 -1.49 17.23 12.71
CA ALA A 85 -2.66 16.38 12.48
C ALA A 85 -2.23 14.94 12.16
N CYS A 86 -2.81 13.98 12.86
CA CYS A 86 -2.44 12.55 12.74
C CYS A 86 -0.95 12.26 12.97
N LYS A 87 -0.25 13.13 13.71
CA LYS A 87 1.20 13.04 13.88
C LYS A 87 1.58 11.75 14.58
N THR A 88 1.10 11.55 15.79
CA THR A 88 1.39 10.43 16.67
C THR A 88 0.63 9.20 16.19
N GLY A 89 1.36 8.28 15.54
CA GLY A 89 0.85 7.00 15.06
C GLY A 89 0.40 6.96 13.60
N GLY A 90 0.37 8.11 12.91
CA GLY A 90 0.15 8.17 11.47
C GLY A 90 -1.24 7.67 11.03
N VAL A 91 -1.28 7.13 9.82
CA VAL A 91 -2.50 6.57 9.19
C VAL A 91 -2.28 5.10 8.85
N ASP A 92 -3.16 4.22 9.32
CA ASP A 92 -3.17 2.79 9.00
C ASP A 92 -4.34 2.43 8.09
N CYS A 93 -3.99 1.99 6.89
CA CYS A 93 -4.90 1.59 5.82
C CYS A 93 -4.82 0.10 5.45
N LYS A 94 -4.07 -0.74 6.18
CA LYS A 94 -3.81 -2.14 5.79
C LYS A 94 -5.06 -2.92 5.42
N LYS A 95 -6.13 -2.73 6.18
CA LYS A 95 -7.33 -3.56 6.05
C LYS A 95 -8.39 -2.95 5.13
N ALA A 96 -8.15 -1.77 4.55
CA ALA A 96 -9.11 -1.11 3.67
C ALA A 96 -9.17 -1.78 2.28
N LEU A 97 -10.33 -1.67 1.61
CA LEU A 97 -10.45 -2.04 0.18
C LEU A 97 -9.80 -1.01 -0.75
N GLY A 98 -9.54 0.19 -0.25
CA GLY A 98 -8.90 1.28 -0.96
C GLY A 98 -8.73 2.44 0.00
N CYS A 99 -7.61 3.14 -0.10
CA CYS A 99 -7.26 4.18 0.85
C CYS A 99 -6.84 5.46 0.11
N GLU A 100 -7.41 6.59 0.50
CA GLU A 100 -6.98 7.93 0.08
C GLU A 100 -6.60 8.73 1.33
N VAL A 101 -5.35 9.15 1.43
CA VAL A 101 -4.83 9.89 2.57
C VAL A 101 -4.37 11.27 2.12
N ILE A 102 -4.84 12.30 2.81
CA ILE A 102 -4.50 13.69 2.56
C ILE A 102 -3.94 14.27 3.87
N CYS A 103 -2.63 14.50 3.90
CA CYS A 103 -1.89 15.05 5.04
C CYS A 103 -1.49 16.49 4.71
N LEU A 104 -2.22 17.47 5.26
CA LEU A 104 -2.03 18.90 4.98
C LEU A 104 -1.59 19.64 6.24
N GLY A 105 -0.37 20.14 6.22
CA GLY A 105 0.20 20.95 7.31
C GLY A 105 1.55 20.41 7.79
N SER A 106 2.24 21.23 8.58
CA SER A 106 3.52 20.85 9.16
C SER A 106 3.38 19.63 10.07
N ASN A 107 4.24 18.63 9.89
CA ASN A 107 4.21 17.34 10.61
C ASN A 107 2.90 16.55 10.48
N ALA A 108 2.04 16.89 9.52
CA ALA A 108 0.84 16.09 9.27
C ALA A 108 1.25 14.67 8.88
N CYS A 109 0.69 13.66 9.56
CA CYS A 109 1.06 12.26 9.38
C CYS A 109 2.57 12.03 9.51
N GLN A 110 3.27 12.72 10.42
CA GLN A 110 4.74 12.62 10.51
C GLN A 110 5.26 11.20 10.68
N HIS A 111 4.52 10.31 11.37
CA HIS A 111 4.87 8.90 11.54
C HIS A 111 4.59 8.04 10.28
N GLY A 112 4.17 8.68 9.18
CA GLY A 112 3.96 8.05 7.88
C GLY A 112 2.56 7.52 7.64
N VAL A 113 2.41 6.86 6.49
CA VAL A 113 1.17 6.26 6.01
C VAL A 113 1.42 4.79 5.68
N ASP A 114 0.65 3.91 6.31
CA ASP A 114 0.79 2.46 6.12
C ASP A 114 -0.34 1.91 5.24
N CYS A 115 -0.01 1.69 3.96
CA CYS A 115 -0.90 1.13 2.95
C CYS A 115 -0.52 -0.32 2.59
N ALA A 116 0.25 -1.01 3.42
CA ALA A 116 0.93 -2.25 3.05
C ALA A 116 0.02 -3.32 2.41
N ASP A 117 -1.23 -3.44 2.86
CA ASP A 117 -2.16 -4.48 2.42
C ASP A 117 -3.36 -3.94 1.62
N ALA A 118 -3.44 -2.63 1.40
CA ALA A 118 -4.51 -2.03 0.61
C ALA A 118 -4.28 -2.28 -0.89
N PRO A 119 -5.28 -2.72 -1.67
CA PRO A 119 -5.07 -2.99 -3.10
C PRO A 119 -4.89 -1.70 -3.92
N THR A 120 -5.42 -0.58 -3.43
CA THR A 120 -5.22 0.76 -4.00
C THR A 120 -4.95 1.75 -2.87
N CYS A 121 -3.92 2.57 -3.02
CA CYS A 121 -3.59 3.63 -2.06
C CYS A 121 -3.19 4.91 -2.79
N LYS A 122 -3.82 6.01 -2.42
CA LYS A 122 -3.49 7.35 -2.89
C LYS A 122 -3.06 8.19 -1.70
N VAL A 123 -1.89 8.78 -1.75
CA VAL A 123 -1.36 9.58 -0.64
C VAL A 123 -0.95 10.94 -1.18
N ARG A 124 -1.45 12.01 -0.56
CA ARG A 124 -0.98 13.37 -0.76
C ARG A 124 -0.41 13.91 0.54
N CYS A 125 0.86 14.27 0.50
CA CYS A 125 1.59 14.84 1.62
C CYS A 125 1.96 16.28 1.26
N GLU A 126 1.48 17.24 2.01
CA GLU A 126 1.73 18.67 1.78
C GLU A 126 2.13 19.35 3.09
N GLY A 127 3.30 19.99 3.07
CA GLY A 127 3.85 20.73 4.21
C GLY A 127 5.16 20.16 4.76
N THR A 128 5.84 20.95 5.57
CA THR A 128 7.15 20.58 6.13
C THR A 128 7.05 19.31 6.98
N SER A 129 7.89 18.32 6.68
CA SER A 129 7.90 17.01 7.37
C SER A 129 6.57 16.24 7.30
N ALA A 130 5.66 16.61 6.39
CA ALA A 130 4.46 15.83 6.16
C ALA A 130 4.84 14.44 5.62
N CYS A 131 4.23 13.39 6.20
CA CYS A 131 4.58 12.00 5.88
C CYS A 131 6.08 11.70 5.99
N GLN A 132 6.83 12.36 6.88
CA GLN A 132 8.27 12.15 6.96
C GLN A 132 8.60 10.67 7.18
N GLY A 133 7.86 9.97 8.05
CA GLY A 133 8.11 8.60 8.49
C GLY A 133 9.10 8.57 9.67
N ASP A 134 9.03 7.50 10.47
CA ASP A 134 9.86 7.33 11.69
C ASP A 134 11.22 6.67 11.43
N GLY A 135 11.74 6.81 10.21
CA GLY A 135 13.03 6.25 9.79
C GLY A 135 12.97 4.86 9.14
N GLU A 136 11.78 4.26 9.00
CA GLU A 136 11.59 3.06 8.15
C GLU A 136 11.18 3.45 6.73
N SER A 137 10.06 4.16 6.59
CA SER A 137 9.58 4.71 5.32
C SER A 137 8.50 5.76 5.57
N SER A 138 8.31 6.65 4.60
CA SER A 138 7.28 7.69 4.62
C SER A 138 5.91 7.12 4.29
N VAL A 139 5.85 6.28 3.26
CA VAL A 139 4.65 5.58 2.80
C VAL A 139 5.00 4.12 2.55
N GLN A 140 4.22 3.20 3.11
CA GLN A 140 4.40 1.76 2.92
C GLN A 140 3.40 1.24 1.90
N CYS A 141 3.91 0.86 0.73
CA CYS A 141 3.17 0.42 -0.45
C CYS A 141 3.60 -0.99 -0.84
N ARG A 142 3.38 -1.94 0.08
CA ARG A 142 3.87 -3.33 -0.06
C ARG A 142 3.04 -4.13 -1.06
N HIS A 143 1.73 -3.86 -1.15
CA HIS A 143 0.82 -4.53 -2.06
C HIS A 143 0.00 -3.50 -2.88
N GLY A 144 -0.43 -3.91 -4.07
CA GLY A 144 -1.37 -3.14 -4.88
C GLY A 144 -0.76 -2.00 -5.69
N SER A 145 -1.61 -1.03 -6.04
CA SER A 145 -1.22 0.19 -6.75
C SER A 145 -1.16 1.38 -5.81
N CYS A 146 -0.02 2.06 -5.77
CA CYS A 146 0.19 3.28 -5.02
C CYS A 146 0.41 4.50 -5.91
N ASP A 147 -0.26 5.58 -5.55
CA ASP A 147 -0.09 6.90 -6.15
C ASP A 147 0.26 7.88 -5.02
N VAL A 148 1.49 8.36 -5.00
CA VAL A 148 2.02 9.19 -3.91
C VAL A 148 2.45 10.54 -4.45
N THR A 149 1.82 11.60 -3.97
CA THR A 149 2.18 12.98 -4.27
C THR A 149 2.78 13.63 -3.03
N CYS A 150 4.00 14.12 -3.14
CA CYS A 150 4.75 14.77 -2.08
C CYS A 150 5.09 16.20 -2.49
N GLU A 151 4.45 17.16 -1.84
CA GLU A 151 4.54 18.60 -2.10
C GLU A 151 5.09 19.35 -0.87
N GLY A 152 6.06 20.25 -1.10
CA GLY A 152 6.62 21.09 -0.05
C GLY A 152 8.13 21.19 -0.08
N SER A 153 8.65 22.26 0.53
CA SER A 153 10.05 22.68 0.38
C SER A 153 11.06 21.94 1.26
N THR A 154 10.62 21.08 2.19
CA THR A 154 11.53 20.40 3.14
C THR A 154 10.89 19.18 3.79
N ALA A 155 11.57 18.04 3.67
CA ALA A 155 11.30 16.80 4.41
C ALA A 155 10.00 16.03 4.16
N THR A 156 9.23 16.44 3.17
CA THR A 156 8.01 15.74 2.77
C THR A 156 8.35 14.41 2.10
N CYS A 157 8.00 13.27 2.70
CA CYS A 157 8.36 11.94 2.17
C CYS A 157 9.88 11.62 2.09
N GLN A 158 10.68 12.22 2.98
CA GLN A 158 12.15 12.08 2.95
C GLN A 158 12.67 10.67 3.24
N GLN A 159 11.90 9.84 3.94
CA GLN A 159 12.29 8.45 4.23
C GLN A 159 11.95 7.49 3.08
N GLY A 160 11.36 8.01 2.00
CA GLY A 160 11.09 7.24 0.79
C GLY A 160 9.78 6.47 0.82
N ILE A 161 9.46 5.83 -0.30
CA ILE A 161 8.23 5.07 -0.49
C ILE A 161 8.65 3.61 -0.61
N GLN A 162 8.27 2.81 0.37
CA GLN A 162 8.64 1.40 0.43
C GLN A 162 7.73 0.59 -0.48
N LEU A 163 8.33 -0.17 -1.39
CA LEU A 163 7.65 -1.12 -2.29
C LEU A 163 8.18 -2.53 -2.05
N ASP A 164 7.29 -3.52 -2.07
CA ASP A 164 7.66 -4.93 -2.13
C ASP A 164 7.43 -5.50 -3.55
N ASN A 165 7.99 -6.69 -3.82
CA ASN A 165 7.93 -7.34 -5.12
C ASN A 165 6.48 -7.58 -5.58
N GLY A 166 5.99 -6.77 -6.52
CA GLY A 166 4.66 -6.89 -7.11
C GLY A 166 3.76 -5.67 -6.92
N ALA A 167 4.16 -4.71 -6.08
CA ALA A 167 3.49 -3.41 -6.01
C ALA A 167 3.81 -2.57 -7.27
N THR A 168 2.82 -1.79 -7.71
CA THR A 168 3.02 -0.73 -8.71
C THR A 168 2.96 0.60 -8.01
N CYS A 169 3.86 1.52 -8.36
CA CYS A 169 3.88 2.84 -7.74
C CYS A 169 4.14 3.93 -8.76
N SER A 170 3.40 5.02 -8.62
CA SER A 170 3.65 6.30 -9.24
C SER A 170 3.91 7.33 -8.14
N SER A 171 5.03 8.05 -8.23
CA SER A 171 5.39 9.08 -7.26
C SER A 171 5.63 10.43 -7.94
N HIS A 172 4.95 11.46 -7.43
CA HIS A 172 5.08 12.84 -7.84
C HIS A 172 5.82 13.61 -6.74
N CYS A 173 7.09 13.90 -7.00
CA CYS A 173 8.01 14.47 -6.02
C CYS A 173 8.36 15.91 -6.41
N CYS A 174 7.83 16.88 -5.68
CA CYS A 174 8.06 18.30 -5.93
C CYS A 174 9.18 18.84 -5.03
N ASP A 175 9.98 19.79 -5.54
CA ASP A 175 10.97 20.53 -4.75
C ASP A 175 11.97 19.68 -3.93
N GLY A 176 12.27 18.46 -4.38
CA GLY A 176 13.16 17.55 -3.64
C GLY A 176 12.55 16.94 -2.38
N ALA A 177 11.22 16.92 -2.29
CA ALA A 177 10.47 16.27 -1.21
C ALA A 177 10.98 14.84 -0.94
N CYS A 178 11.07 14.04 -1.99
CA CYS A 178 11.36 12.62 -1.90
C CYS A 178 12.82 12.26 -1.57
N GLY A 179 12.99 11.25 -0.69
CA GLY A 179 14.28 10.62 -0.42
C GLY A 179 14.77 9.68 -1.53
N SER A 180 16.01 9.19 -1.40
CA SER A 180 16.69 8.34 -2.40
C SER A 180 16.10 6.94 -2.60
N ASN A 181 15.16 6.51 -1.75
CA ASN A 181 14.45 5.23 -1.84
C ASN A 181 12.99 5.44 -2.27
N THR A 182 12.76 6.24 -3.31
CA THR A 182 11.43 6.49 -3.88
C THR A 182 11.18 5.70 -5.16
N CYS A 183 9.91 5.63 -5.56
CA CYS A 183 9.44 4.76 -6.64
C CYS A 183 10.21 4.98 -7.96
N PRO A 184 10.33 3.95 -8.81
CA PRO A 184 11.17 4.02 -10.01
C PRO A 184 10.67 5.00 -11.08
N THR A 185 9.41 5.44 -11.00
CA THR A 185 8.84 6.48 -11.87
C THR A 185 8.70 7.79 -11.09
N ASN A 186 9.79 8.54 -11.02
CA ASN A 186 9.77 9.93 -10.57
C ASN A 186 9.30 10.79 -11.74
N ASP A 187 7.99 10.96 -11.93
CA ASP A 187 7.50 11.93 -12.90
C ASP A 187 7.41 13.30 -12.20
N ALA A 188 8.26 14.23 -12.63
CA ALA A 188 8.39 15.56 -12.05
C ALA A 188 7.23 16.51 -12.44
N THR A 189 6.11 15.98 -12.94
CA THR A 189 4.89 16.75 -13.13
C THR A 189 4.18 16.94 -11.79
N CYS A 190 4.44 18.09 -11.17
CA CYS A 190 3.65 18.66 -10.10
C CYS A 190 2.46 19.45 -10.69
N PRO A 191 1.27 19.41 -10.06
CA PRO A 191 0.11 20.23 -10.46
C PRO A 191 0.32 21.73 -10.25
#